data_AF-A0A6B3HYK8-F1
#
_entry.id   AF-A0A6B3HYK8-F1
#
_cell.length_a   1.000
_cell.length_b   1.000
_cell.length_c   1.000
_cell.angle_alpha   90.00
_cell.angle_beta   90.00
_cell.angle_gamma   90.00
#
_symmetry.space_group_name_H-M   'P 1'
#
loop_
_entity.id
_entity.type
_entity.pdbx_description
1 polymer ?
#
loop_
_entity_poly.entity_id
_entity_poly.type
_entity_poly.pdbx_seq_one_letter_code
_entity_poly.pdbx_strand_id
1 'polypeptide(L)'
;EARQAMTADDQEWWQREVTAQMIRLAEFMAAGVPVDAPEVQAELDIHYAGIRRFWTPNAEAYKGLGQTYVDDPRFRRNYDRIAEGLAVYQRDAMVVYADTLLS
;
A
#
# COMPACT_ATOMS: atom_id res chain seq x y z
N GLU A 1 20.40 -19.50 0.81
CA GLU A 1 19.06 -20.04 1.13
C GLU A 1 18.12 -19.74 -0.01
N ALA A 2 17.46 -20.75 -0.57
CA ALA A 2 16.57 -20.57 -1.71
C ALA A 2 15.29 -19.86 -1.23
N ARG A 3 15.03 -18.65 -1.74
CA ARG A 3 13.69 -18.03 -1.68
C ARG A 3 12.73 -19.07 -2.28
N GLN A 4 11.89 -19.69 -1.47
CA GLN A 4 10.81 -20.54 -1.97
C GLN A 4 9.94 -19.66 -2.87
N ALA A 5 9.75 -20.09 -4.12
CA ALA A 5 8.85 -19.42 -5.03
C ALA A 5 7.43 -19.48 -4.44
N MET A 6 6.74 -18.34 -4.35
CA MET A 6 5.31 -18.30 -3.97
C MET A 6 4.55 -19.28 -4.84
N THR A 7 3.70 -20.12 -4.22
CA THR A 7 2.81 -21.00 -4.97
C THR A 7 1.72 -20.18 -5.68
N ALA A 8 1.00 -20.80 -6.61
CA ALA A 8 -0.12 -20.14 -7.29
C ALA A 8 -1.22 -19.72 -6.29
N ASP A 9 -1.47 -20.54 -5.28
CA ASP A 9 -2.43 -20.26 -4.21
C ASP A 9 -1.98 -19.08 -3.34
N ASP A 10 -0.68 -19.00 -3.03
CA ASP A 10 -0.10 -17.86 -2.32
C ASP A 10 -0.23 -16.57 -3.13
N GLN A 11 0.00 -16.64 -4.45
CA GLN A 11 -0.18 -15.49 -5.34
C GLN A 11 -1.63 -15.02 -5.39
N GLU A 12 -2.59 -15.95 -5.52
CA GLU A 12 -4.00 -15.59 -5.62
C GLU A 12 -4.54 -15.02 -4.29
N TRP A 13 -4.16 -15.62 -3.16
CA TRP A 13 -4.49 -15.08 -1.84
C TRP A 13 -3.93 -13.67 -1.66
N TRP A 14 -2.68 -13.45 -2.06
CA TRP A 14 -2.00 -12.17 -1.93
C TRP A 14 -2.64 -11.09 -2.81
N GLN A 15 -3.02 -11.43 -4.04
CA GLN A 15 -3.76 -10.51 -4.92
C GLN A 15 -5.11 -10.11 -4.32
N ARG A 16 -5.83 -11.06 -3.72
CA ARG A 16 -7.10 -10.76 -3.04
C ARG A 16 -6.89 -9.84 -1.85
N GLU A 17 -5.88 -10.09 -1.02
CA GLU A 17 -5.62 -9.27 0.16
C GLU A 17 -5.23 -7.83 -0.21
N VAL A 18 -4.37 -7.65 -1.21
CA VAL A 18 -4.01 -6.28 -1.66
C VAL A 18 -5.20 -5.57 -2.28
N THR A 19 -6.02 -6.26 -3.06
CA THR A 19 -7.24 -5.66 -3.60
C THR A 19 -8.20 -5.26 -2.46
N ALA A 20 -8.36 -6.11 -1.45
CA ALA A 20 -9.21 -5.83 -0.29
C ALA A 20 -8.69 -4.62 0.51
N GLN A 21 -7.38 -4.50 0.71
CA GLN A 21 -6.78 -3.32 1.33
C GLN A 21 -7.05 -2.05 0.53
N MET A 22 -6.86 -2.09 -0.80
CA MET A 22 -7.13 -0.92 -1.65
C MET A 22 -8.60 -0.49 -1.57
N ILE A 23 -9.54 -1.44 -1.47
CA ILE A 23 -10.96 -1.15 -1.29
C ILE A 23 -11.20 -0.47 0.07
N ARG A 24 -10.64 -1.00 1.17
CA ARG A 24 -10.78 -0.39 2.51
C ARG A 24 -10.23 1.05 2.55
N LEU A 25 -9.07 1.27 1.93
CA LEU A 25 -8.50 2.63 1.81
C LEU A 25 -9.37 3.55 0.95
N ALA A 26 -10.03 3.03 -0.08
CA ALA A 26 -10.99 3.80 -0.87
C ALA A 26 -12.24 4.18 -0.05
N GLU A 27 -12.71 3.29 0.82
CA GLU A 27 -13.82 3.59 1.74
C GLU A 27 -13.44 4.69 2.73
N PHE A 28 -12.24 4.63 3.32
CA PHE A 28 -11.72 5.70 4.19
C PHE A 28 -11.56 7.03 3.45
N MET A 29 -11.01 7.00 2.24
CA MET A 29 -10.89 8.19 1.39
C MET A 29 -12.26 8.80 1.09
N ALA A 30 -13.25 7.98 0.72
CA ALA A 30 -14.61 8.42 0.42
C ALA A 30 -15.33 8.99 1.66
N ALA A 31 -15.03 8.45 2.85
CA ALA A 31 -15.52 8.96 4.12
C ALA A 31 -14.79 10.22 4.62
N GLY A 32 -13.75 10.68 3.91
CA GLY A 32 -12.95 11.84 4.30
C GLY A 32 -12.07 11.59 5.52
N VAL A 33 -11.76 10.33 5.82
CA VAL A 33 -10.85 9.96 6.92
C VAL A 33 -9.44 10.45 6.56
N PRO A 34 -8.77 11.20 7.46
CA PRO A 34 -7.45 11.73 7.16
C PRO A 34 -6.41 10.60 7.12
N VAL A 35 -5.36 10.77 6.32
CA VAL A 35 -4.36 9.73 6.06
C VAL A 35 -3.54 9.35 7.31
N ASP A 36 -3.49 10.21 8.31
CA ASP A 36 -2.82 9.98 9.60
C ASP A 36 -3.72 9.33 10.66
N ALA A 37 -4.98 9.04 10.31
CA ALA A 37 -5.91 8.38 11.22
C ALA A 37 -5.41 6.97 11.60
N PRO A 38 -5.63 6.51 12.84
CA PRO A 38 -5.17 5.20 13.31
C PRO A 38 -5.64 4.04 12.44
N GLU A 39 -6.89 4.07 11.96
CA GLU A 39 -7.45 3.04 11.09
C GLU A 39 -6.77 2.97 9.72
N VAL A 40 -6.37 4.12 9.16
CA VAL A 40 -5.61 4.18 7.91
C VAL A 40 -4.20 3.64 8.16
N GLN A 41 -3.54 4.12 9.21
CA GLN A 41 -2.18 3.68 9.55
C GLN A 41 -2.10 2.18 9.88
N ALA A 42 -3.16 1.59 10.45
CA ALA A 42 -3.25 0.14 10.65
C ALA A 42 -3.26 -0.65 9.33
N GLU A 43 -3.97 -0.16 8.30
CA GLU A 43 -3.89 -0.77 6.96
C GLU A 43 -2.49 -0.61 6.34
N LEU A 44 -1.81 0.51 6.62
CA LEU A 44 -0.44 0.72 6.13
C LEU A 44 0.59 -0.17 6.82
N ASP A 45 0.38 -0.55 8.08
CA ASP A 45 1.21 -1.56 8.76
C ASP A 45 1.07 -2.92 8.07
N ILE A 46 -0.15 -3.32 7.73
CA ILE A 46 -0.43 -4.55 6.96
C ILE A 46 0.25 -4.48 5.58
N HIS A 47 0.12 -3.35 4.87
CA HIS A 47 0.79 -3.13 3.58
C HIS A 47 2.32 -3.26 3.70
N TYR A 48 2.91 -2.58 4.68
CA TYR A 48 4.34 -2.61 4.94
C TYR A 48 4.84 -4.01 5.30
N ALA A 49 4.12 -4.73 6.16
CA ALA A 49 4.40 -6.13 6.49
C ALA A 49 4.29 -7.05 5.25
N GLY A 50 3.37 -6.76 4.33
CA GLY A 50 3.27 -7.41 3.02
C GLY A 50 4.52 -7.22 2.18
N ILE A 51 4.99 -5.98 2.04
CA ILE A 51 6.19 -5.64 1.26
C ILE A 51 7.45 -6.27 1.88
N ARG A 52 7.55 -6.27 3.21
CA ARG A 52 8.67 -6.86 3.97
C ARG A 52 8.92 -8.34 3.69
N ARG A 53 7.93 -9.06 3.19
CA ARG A 53 8.11 -10.46 2.75
C ARG A 53 9.02 -10.58 1.52
N PHE A 54 9.10 -9.55 0.69
CA PHE A 54 9.93 -9.53 -0.52
C PHE A 54 11.28 -8.85 -0.27
N TRP A 55 11.26 -7.71 0.39
CA TRP A 55 12.43 -6.91 0.74
C TRP A 55 12.06 -5.95 1.88
N THR A 56 13.04 -5.51 2.67
CA THR A 56 12.81 -4.58 3.79
C THR A 56 13.17 -3.15 3.35
N PRO A 57 12.20 -2.32 2.94
CA PRO A 57 12.48 -0.92 2.63
C PRO A 57 12.76 -0.12 3.91
N ASN A 58 13.66 0.85 3.82
CA ASN A 58 13.76 1.93 4.81
C ASN A 58 12.70 3.02 4.53
N ALA A 59 12.62 4.05 5.38
CA ALA A 59 11.64 5.13 5.23
C ALA A 59 11.64 5.75 3.83
N GLU A 60 12.81 6.13 3.31
CA GLU A 60 12.95 6.76 1.98
C GLU A 60 12.53 5.81 0.85
N ALA A 61 12.90 4.54 0.92
CA ALA A 61 12.50 3.53 -0.05
C ALA A 61 10.98 3.30 -0.04
N TYR A 62 10.35 3.31 1.14
CA TYR A 62 8.90 3.14 1.26
C TYR A 62 8.15 4.34 0.68
N LYS A 63 8.61 5.58 0.95
CA LYS A 63 8.06 6.79 0.32
C LYS A 63 8.21 6.77 -1.21
N GLY A 64 9.38 6.38 -1.71
CA GLY A 64 9.66 6.25 -3.14
C GLY A 64 8.76 5.22 -3.84
N LEU A 65 8.42 4.12 -3.14
CA LEU A 65 7.44 3.16 -3.63
C LEU A 65 6.04 3.78 -3.76
N GLY A 66 5.60 4.53 -2.75
CA GLY A 66 4.33 5.25 -2.82
C GLY A 66 4.30 6.25 -3.98
N GLN A 67 5.40 6.96 -4.21
CA GLN A 67 5.52 7.88 -5.35
C GLN A 67 5.42 7.15 -6.69
N THR A 68 5.99 5.94 -6.79
CA THR A 68 5.88 5.09 -8.00
C THR A 68 4.43 4.71 -8.30
N TYR A 69 3.59 4.48 -7.27
CA TYR A 69 2.17 4.18 -7.47
C TYR A 69 1.40 5.34 -8.12
N VAL A 70 1.86 6.57 -7.95
CA VAL A 70 1.28 7.78 -8.56
C VAL A 70 1.90 8.06 -9.93
N ASP A 71 3.23 7.97 -10.04
CA ASP A 71 3.95 8.42 -11.23
C ASP A 71 3.89 7.42 -12.39
N ASP A 72 3.87 6.10 -12.11
CA ASP A 72 3.74 5.09 -13.16
C ASP A 72 2.25 4.89 -13.51
N PRO A 73 1.83 5.22 -14.75
CA PRO A 73 0.44 5.08 -15.17
C PRO A 73 -0.09 3.64 -15.07
N ARG A 74 0.79 2.62 -15.08
CA ARG A 74 0.39 1.21 -14.92
C ARG A 74 -0.14 0.95 -13.52
N PHE A 75 0.54 1.44 -12.50
CA PHE A 75 0.10 1.32 -11.12
C PHE A 75 -1.08 2.25 -10.85
N ARG A 76 -0.98 3.52 -11.25
CA ARG A 76 -2.04 4.51 -11.04
C ARG A 76 -3.39 4.04 -11.56
N ARG A 77 -3.43 3.42 -12.76
CA ARG A 77 -4.67 2.85 -13.33
C ARG A 77 -5.31 1.77 -12.46
N ASN A 78 -4.55 0.98 -11.70
CA ASN A 78 -5.12 -0.05 -10.83
C ASN A 78 -5.86 0.58 -9.64
N TYR A 79 -5.29 1.64 -9.06
CA TYR A 79 -5.92 2.40 -7.99
C TYR A 79 -7.13 3.20 -8.50
N ASP A 80 -7.00 3.89 -9.63
CA ASP A 80 -8.08 4.69 -10.22
C ASP A 80 -9.30 3.84 -10.63
N ARG A 81 -9.11 2.53 -10.91
CA ARG A 81 -10.22 1.59 -11.17
C ARG A 81 -11.05 1.30 -9.93
N ILE A 82 -10.48 1.46 -8.75
CA ILE A 82 -11.17 1.26 -7.47
C ILE A 82 -11.82 2.58 -7.05
N ALA A 83 -11.02 3.65 -6.99
CA ALA A 83 -11.53 4.99 -6.77
C ALA A 83 -10.56 6.03 -7.35
N GLU A 84 -11.09 7.05 -8.00
CA GLU A 84 -10.30 8.17 -8.51
C GLU A 84 -9.55 8.87 -7.36
N GLY A 85 -8.23 9.06 -7.51
CA GLY A 85 -7.40 9.69 -6.50
C GLY A 85 -6.85 8.76 -5.42
N LEU A 86 -7.25 7.48 -5.42
CA LEU A 86 -6.80 6.50 -4.42
C LEU A 86 -5.27 6.31 -4.40
N ALA A 87 -4.61 6.38 -5.56
CA ALA A 87 -3.14 6.28 -5.63
C ALA A 87 -2.46 7.38 -4.81
N VAL A 88 -3.00 8.61 -4.84
CA VAL A 88 -2.46 9.75 -4.11
C VAL A 88 -2.73 9.59 -2.62
N TYR A 89 -3.94 9.16 -2.25
CA TYR A 89 -4.29 8.88 -0.85
C TYR A 89 -3.39 7.80 -0.23
N GLN A 90 -3.16 6.69 -0.95
CA GLN A 90 -2.22 5.65 -0.55
C GLN A 90 -0.81 6.22 -0.37
N ARG A 91 -0.30 7.00 -1.33
CA ARG A 91 1.04 7.60 -1.29
C ARG A 91 1.19 8.50 -0.07
N ASP A 92 0.22 9.37 0.18
CA ASP A 92 0.22 10.30 1.32
C ASP A 92 0.21 9.52 2.66
N ALA A 93 -0.62 8.48 2.77
CA ALA A 93 -0.63 7.61 3.96
C ALA A 93 0.68 6.85 4.17
N MET A 94 1.33 6.40 3.09
CA MET A 94 2.66 5.77 3.16
C MET A 94 3.75 6.73 3.64
N VAL A 95 3.67 8.01 3.26
CA VAL A 95 4.59 9.05 3.76
C VAL A 95 4.44 9.23 5.26
N VAL A 96 3.23 9.40 5.75
CA VAL A 96 2.95 9.51 7.20
C VAL A 96 3.43 8.28 7.95
N TYR A 97 3.16 7.08 7.42
CA TYR A 97 3.62 5.83 8.03
C TYR A 97 5.14 5.76 8.12
N ALA A 98 5.84 6.13 7.04
CA ALA A 98 7.30 6.15 7.02
C ALA A 98 7.88 7.14 8.04
N ASP A 99 7.31 8.34 8.13
CA ASP A 99 7.77 9.41 9.03
C ASP A 99 7.49 9.13 10.51
N THR A 100 6.54 8.25 10.81
CA THR A 100 6.14 7.93 12.19
C THR A 100 6.78 6.64 12.72
N LEU A 101 6.94 5.62 11.87
CA LEU A 101 7.32 4.27 12.30
C LEU A 101 8.65 3.78 11.73
N LEU A 102 9.17 4.40 10.67
CA LEU A 102 10.40 3.98 9.98
C LEU A 102 11.56 4.99 10.09
N SER A 103 11.30 6.15 10.68
CA SER A 103 12.25 7.25 10.90
C SER A 103 13.24 6.98 12.02
#